data_AF-A0A0K9G8H0-F1
#
_entry.id   AF-A0A0K9G8H0-F1
#
_cell.length_a   1.000
_cell.length_b   1.000
_cell.length_c   1.000
_cell.angle_alpha   90.00
_cell.angle_beta   90.00
_cell.angle_gamma   90.00
#
_symmetry.space_group_name_H-M   'P 1'
#
loop_
_entity.id
_entity.type
_entity.pdbx_description
1 polymer ?
#
loop_
_entity_poly.entity_id
_entity_poly.type
_entity_poly.pdbx_seq_one_letter_code
_entity_poly.pdbx_strand_id
1 'polypeptide(L)'
;MNYFIYSNKKADAIVENYFEELIRIIKNSEYSTEISIILTGSLSRGEGSWTVIDETLELISDIEYVVVIEDSNNSMEIHQMIEDYNETAISVSNPFFHIDFSVVPKRHLKKLEKKLFIFETKVNGRVIYGEEDITSLLPTVTINNINFSDVFDIFNHRMFSIIYYGIDKKVSDSLSSDQIMRYIIARNGLDLLTIYLISKGRLESGFENRLELFNSINERISIEEENFHKFQNLCYSIKAWGNNEYEDIEVNYLLTEFLRFTSLCLKDYRMFKVSNTTHNILHNSRRLAGRIKRAIICRTIPISRKVYLEELYAAIEADNLTKNKLNKLKLYNYILYGYPSYSTKGID
;
A
#
# COMPACT_ATOMS: atom_id res chain seq x y z
N MET A 1 16.91 -5.78 13.99
CA MET A 1 15.60 -6.50 13.98
C MET A 1 15.48 -7.28 12.67
N ASN A 2 14.57 -8.25 12.52
CA ASN A 2 14.33 -8.89 11.21
C ASN A 2 13.20 -8.15 10.47
N TYR A 3 13.53 -7.38 9.43
CA TYR A 3 12.54 -6.61 8.65
C TYR A 3 12.10 -7.29 7.35
N PHE A 4 12.79 -8.35 6.93
CA PHE A 4 12.66 -8.93 5.58
C PHE A 4 12.30 -10.42 5.61
N ILE A 5 11.61 -10.87 4.57
CA ILE A 5 11.22 -12.28 4.40
C ILE A 5 12.46 -13.17 4.44
N TYR A 6 13.46 -12.79 3.67
CA TYR A 6 14.81 -13.36 3.75
C TYR A 6 15.71 -12.41 4.51
N SER A 7 16.12 -12.80 5.72
CA SER A 7 16.95 -11.96 6.58
C SER A 7 18.27 -11.60 5.91
N ASN A 8 18.64 -10.32 5.98
CA ASN A 8 19.93 -9.84 5.49
C ASN A 8 20.41 -8.69 6.38
N LYS A 9 21.50 -8.94 7.11
CA LYS A 9 22.05 -7.97 8.08
C LYS A 9 22.41 -6.63 7.46
N LYS A 10 22.82 -6.59 6.19
CA LYS A 10 23.12 -5.33 5.50
C LYS A 10 21.84 -4.55 5.18
N ALA A 11 20.79 -5.24 4.73
CA ALA A 11 19.49 -4.63 4.50
C ALA A 11 18.88 -4.11 5.81
N ASP A 12 18.97 -4.90 6.89
CA ASP A 12 18.51 -4.48 8.23
C ASP A 12 19.27 -3.22 8.71
N ALA A 13 20.59 -3.17 8.50
CA ALA A 13 21.40 -2.01 8.88
C ALA A 13 21.03 -0.73 8.09
N ILE A 14 20.59 -0.83 6.83
CA ILE A 14 20.10 0.35 6.08
C ILE A 14 18.89 0.96 6.78
N VAL A 15 17.92 0.11 7.17
CA VAL A 15 16.70 0.57 7.86
C VAL A 15 17.02 1.12 9.25
N GLU A 16 17.91 0.46 10.00
CA GLU A 16 18.33 0.91 11.33
C GLU A 16 19.06 2.27 11.26
N ASN A 17 20.05 2.41 10.38
CA ASN A 17 20.79 3.66 10.19
C ASN A 17 19.87 4.82 9.76
N TYR A 18 18.88 4.53 8.89
CA TYR A 18 17.88 5.51 8.48
C TYR A 18 17.13 6.09 9.69
N PHE A 19 16.61 5.23 10.57
CA PHE A 19 15.87 5.70 11.74
C PHE A 19 16.78 6.36 12.79
N GLU A 20 18.00 5.86 13.00
CA GLU A 20 18.97 6.49 13.90
C GLU A 20 19.25 7.95 13.49
N GLU A 21 19.48 8.18 12.20
CA GLU A 21 19.74 9.50 11.66
C GLU A 21 18.50 10.39 11.70
N LEU A 22 17.33 9.87 11.34
CA LEU A 22 16.05 10.58 11.46
C LEU A 22 15.80 11.06 12.89
N ILE A 23 16.01 10.19 13.89
CA ILE A 23 15.87 10.52 15.31
C ILE A 23 16.87 11.61 15.71
N ARG A 24 18.11 11.51 15.24
CA ARG A 24 19.16 12.53 15.49
C ARG A 24 18.75 13.89 14.93
N ILE A 25 18.25 13.93 13.70
CA ILE A 25 17.77 15.15 13.04
C ILE A 25 16.64 15.80 13.84
N ILE A 26 15.61 15.02 14.20
CA ILE A 26 14.46 15.56 14.94
C ILE A 26 14.89 16.10 16.31
N LYS A 27 15.71 15.36 17.06
CA LYS A 27 16.14 15.74 18.41
C LYS A 27 17.01 16.98 18.46
N ASN A 28 17.86 17.16 17.45
CA ASN A 28 18.80 18.29 17.37
C ASN A 28 18.17 19.52 16.70
N SER A 29 16.94 19.42 16.20
CA SER A 29 16.24 20.55 15.60
C SER A 29 15.76 21.55 16.66
N GLU A 30 15.52 22.80 16.24
CA GLU A 30 14.86 23.81 17.08
C GLU A 30 13.40 23.46 17.41
N TYR A 31 12.83 22.49 16.67
CA TYR A 31 11.48 21.97 16.84
C TYR A 31 11.42 20.73 17.74
N SER A 32 12.52 20.42 18.44
CA SER A 32 12.66 19.24 19.29
C SER A 32 11.45 19.07 20.21
N THR A 33 10.85 17.89 20.12
CA THR A 33 9.68 17.50 20.90
C THR A 33 9.81 16.02 21.25
N GLU A 34 9.05 15.59 22.26
CA GLU A 34 8.94 14.15 22.53
C GLU A 34 8.24 13.47 21.36
N ILE A 35 8.91 12.45 20.82
CA ILE A 35 8.44 11.70 19.67
C ILE A 35 8.36 10.22 19.96
N SER A 36 7.45 9.55 19.27
CA SER A 36 7.49 8.11 19.07
C SER A 36 7.41 7.79 17.58
N ILE A 37 8.17 6.81 17.11
CA ILE A 37 8.19 6.40 15.71
C ILE A 37 7.66 4.97 15.64
N ILE A 38 6.57 4.78 14.91
CA ILE A 38 5.96 3.48 14.68
C ILE A 38 6.26 3.08 13.23
N LEU A 39 7.12 2.09 13.03
CA LEU A 39 7.29 1.45 11.74
C LEU A 39 6.05 0.62 11.43
N THR A 40 5.58 0.72 10.20
CA THR A 40 4.35 0.11 9.69
C THR A 40 4.65 -0.67 8.40
N GLY A 41 3.60 -1.15 7.74
CA GLY A 41 3.77 -1.78 6.43
C GLY A 41 4.49 -3.12 6.48
N SER A 42 5.08 -3.50 5.34
CA SER A 42 5.72 -4.81 5.19
C SER A 42 6.95 -4.98 6.09
N LEU A 43 7.76 -3.94 6.30
CA LEU A 43 8.94 -4.01 7.16
C LEU A 43 8.59 -4.28 8.63
N SER A 44 7.49 -3.69 9.14
CA SER A 44 7.05 -3.94 10.52
C SER A 44 6.58 -5.38 10.73
N ARG A 45 6.20 -6.07 9.66
CA ARG A 45 5.75 -7.48 9.69
C ARG A 45 6.88 -8.47 9.47
N GLY A 46 8.08 -8.01 9.11
CA GLY A 46 9.14 -8.91 8.64
C GLY A 46 8.90 -9.41 7.21
N GLU A 47 8.05 -8.73 6.45
CA GLU A 47 7.65 -9.09 5.09
C GLU A 47 8.31 -8.19 4.03
N GLY A 48 9.35 -7.45 4.42
CA GLY A 48 10.15 -6.65 3.51
C GLY A 48 10.86 -7.48 2.46
N SER A 49 11.20 -6.82 1.35
CA SER A 49 11.99 -7.38 0.26
C SER A 49 13.18 -6.47 -0.06
N TRP A 50 14.29 -7.07 -0.45
CA TRP A 50 15.52 -6.40 -0.89
C TRP A 50 16.11 -7.19 -2.06
N THR A 51 16.95 -6.59 -2.87
CA THR A 51 17.59 -7.26 -4.01
C THR A 51 19.06 -6.88 -4.11
N VAL A 52 19.77 -7.55 -5.01
CA VAL A 52 21.06 -7.07 -5.52
C VAL A 52 20.87 -6.66 -6.98
N ILE A 53 21.17 -5.40 -7.31
CA ILE A 53 21.18 -4.85 -8.67
C ILE A 53 22.58 -4.28 -8.90
N ASP A 54 23.25 -4.68 -9.98
CA ASP A 54 24.62 -4.25 -10.30
C ASP A 54 25.57 -4.34 -9.09
N GLU A 55 25.57 -5.49 -8.40
CA GLU A 55 26.34 -5.80 -7.19
C GLU A 55 25.99 -4.94 -5.95
N THR A 56 25.01 -4.04 -6.06
CA THR A 56 24.55 -3.15 -5.00
C THR A 56 23.30 -3.71 -4.35
N LEU A 57 23.29 -3.75 -3.02
CA LEU A 57 22.10 -4.13 -2.26
C LEU A 57 21.11 -2.97 -2.26
N GLU A 58 19.89 -3.23 -2.73
CA GLU A 58 18.82 -2.24 -2.77
C GLU A 58 17.59 -2.72 -2.04
N LEU A 59 16.90 -1.80 -1.37
CA LEU A 59 15.58 -2.06 -0.80
C LEU A 59 14.53 -2.02 -1.93
N ILE A 60 13.61 -2.98 -1.90
CA ILE A 60 12.50 -3.08 -2.84
C ILE A 60 11.16 -2.74 -2.16
N SER A 61 11.05 -3.04 -0.85
CA SER A 61 9.88 -2.68 -0.05
C SER A 61 10.03 -1.30 0.59
N ASP A 62 8.93 -0.56 0.60
CA ASP A 62 8.85 0.79 1.14
C ASP A 62 9.17 0.85 2.65
N ILE A 63 9.71 1.98 3.09
CA ILE A 63 9.78 2.35 4.50
C ILE A 63 8.54 3.19 4.83
N GLU A 64 7.56 2.56 5.48
CA GLU A 64 6.31 3.21 5.87
C GLU A 64 6.26 3.43 7.39
N TYR A 65 6.10 4.66 7.88
CA TYR A 65 6.06 4.90 9.33
C TYR A 65 5.19 6.07 9.77
N VAL A 66 4.85 6.09 11.06
CA VAL A 66 4.11 7.19 11.70
C VAL A 66 4.99 7.82 12.76
N VAL A 67 5.21 9.13 12.64
CA VAL A 67 5.85 9.95 13.69
C VAL A 67 4.76 10.55 14.55
N VAL A 68 4.73 10.12 15.81
CA VAL A 68 3.84 10.65 16.83
C VAL A 68 4.55 11.76 17.58
N ILE A 69 3.95 12.93 17.63
CA ILE A 69 4.47 14.11 18.34
C ILE A 69 3.55 14.46 19.52
N GLU A 70 4.12 14.94 20.62
CA GLU A 70 3.31 15.37 21.78
C GLU A 70 2.54 16.67 21.47
N ASP A 71 3.23 17.69 20.94
CA ASP A 71 2.65 18.99 20.59
C ASP A 71 2.39 19.11 19.09
N SER A 72 1.21 19.60 18.71
CA SER A 72 0.87 19.88 17.31
C SER A 72 1.47 21.17 16.75
N ASN A 73 2.02 22.04 17.59
CA ASN A 73 2.49 23.37 17.18
C ASN A 73 3.59 23.32 16.12
N ASN A 74 4.46 22.31 16.14
CA ASN A 74 5.57 22.15 15.20
C ASN A 74 5.31 21.03 14.15
N SER A 75 4.06 20.59 14.00
CA SER A 75 3.75 19.41 13.17
C SER A 75 4.13 19.59 11.71
N MET A 76 4.02 20.81 11.18
CA MET A 76 4.28 21.10 9.77
C MET A 76 5.79 21.24 9.50
N GLU A 77 6.51 21.85 10.44
CA GLU A 77 7.95 22.02 10.41
C GLU A 77 8.66 20.67 10.53
N ILE A 78 8.22 19.83 11.48
CA ILE A 78 8.70 18.45 11.61
C ILE A 78 8.38 17.67 10.33
N HIS A 79 7.18 17.82 9.77
CA HIS A 79 6.85 17.14 8.51
C HIS A 79 7.78 17.56 7.38
N GLN A 80 8.00 18.86 7.16
CA GLN A 80 8.88 19.34 6.09
C GLN A 80 10.32 18.85 6.28
N MET A 81 10.84 18.90 7.50
CA MET A 81 12.18 18.43 7.80
C MET A 81 12.36 16.93 7.52
N ILE A 82 11.35 16.11 7.82
CA ILE A 82 11.38 14.67 7.51
C ILE A 82 11.31 14.46 5.99
N GLU A 83 10.49 15.23 5.28
CA GLU A 83 10.40 15.19 3.82
C GLU A 83 11.77 15.47 3.18
N ASP A 84 12.42 16.57 3.59
CA ASP A 84 13.73 16.97 3.09
C ASP A 84 14.81 15.90 3.36
N TYR A 85 14.74 15.24 4.52
CA TYR A 85 15.64 14.13 4.84
C TYR A 85 15.35 12.92 3.93
N ASN A 86 14.09 12.53 3.77
CA ASN A 86 13.69 11.36 2.99
C ASN A 86 14.12 11.45 1.52
N GLU A 87 14.15 12.66 0.94
CA GLU A 87 14.61 12.88 -0.44
C GLU A 87 16.08 12.47 -0.67
N THR A 88 16.90 12.43 0.39
CA THR A 88 18.34 12.18 0.29
C THR A 88 18.85 11.02 1.15
N ALA A 89 18.01 10.49 2.05
CA ALA A 89 18.43 9.51 3.05
C ALA A 89 18.86 8.17 2.46
N ILE A 90 18.13 7.69 1.44
CA ILE A 90 18.39 6.40 0.79
C ILE A 90 18.26 6.60 -0.72
N SER A 91 19.35 6.36 -1.43
CA SER A 91 19.35 6.33 -2.88
C SER A 91 19.23 4.88 -3.36
N VAL A 92 18.22 4.61 -4.18
CA VAL A 92 18.04 3.35 -4.89
C VAL A 92 17.92 3.61 -6.39
N SER A 93 18.32 2.65 -7.21
CA SER A 93 18.12 2.71 -8.67
C SER A 93 16.78 2.13 -9.11
N ASN A 94 16.15 1.32 -8.26
CA ASN A 94 14.88 0.70 -8.57
C ASN A 94 13.67 1.64 -8.33
N PRO A 95 12.55 1.42 -9.05
CA PRO A 95 11.39 2.30 -9.02
C PRO A 95 10.34 1.90 -7.98
N PHE A 96 10.59 0.86 -7.18
CA PHE A 96 9.59 0.26 -6.31
C PHE A 96 9.59 0.79 -4.89
N PHE A 97 10.73 1.34 -4.50
CA PHE A 97 11.00 1.78 -3.15
C PHE A 97 10.61 3.24 -2.98
N HIS A 98 9.80 3.46 -1.95
CA HIS A 98 9.44 4.79 -1.46
C HIS A 98 9.62 4.85 0.05
N ILE A 99 9.77 6.07 0.56
CA ILE A 99 9.73 6.35 1.99
C ILE A 99 8.48 7.17 2.24
N ASP A 100 7.49 6.55 2.88
CA ASP A 100 6.20 7.17 3.18
C ASP A 100 6.07 7.37 4.68
N PHE A 101 5.63 8.57 5.08
CA PHE A 101 5.43 8.86 6.49
C PHE A 101 4.19 9.71 6.76
N SER A 102 3.83 9.78 8.04
CA SER A 102 2.81 10.71 8.51
C SER A 102 3.17 11.23 9.89
N VAL A 103 3.00 12.54 10.09
CA VAL A 103 3.18 13.18 11.39
C VAL A 103 1.80 13.33 12.05
N VAL A 104 1.64 12.73 13.24
CA VAL A 104 0.34 12.69 13.94
C VAL A 104 0.50 13.14 15.39
N PRO A 105 -0.23 14.18 15.85
CA PRO A 105 -0.26 14.51 17.26
C PRO A 105 -0.81 13.36 18.11
N LYS A 106 -0.18 13.03 19.25
CA LYS A 106 -0.58 11.93 20.14
C LYS A 106 -2.06 11.97 20.50
N ARG A 107 -2.59 13.17 20.78
CA ARG A 107 -4.02 13.40 21.07
C ARG A 107 -5.00 13.02 19.94
N HIS A 108 -4.50 12.86 18.71
CA HIS A 108 -5.30 12.47 17.54
C HIS A 108 -5.29 10.97 17.25
N LEU A 109 -4.36 10.19 17.82
CA LEU A 109 -4.25 8.75 17.55
C LEU A 109 -5.57 8.01 17.77
N LYS A 110 -6.24 8.24 18.89
CA LYS A 110 -7.55 7.63 19.22
C LYS A 110 -8.69 8.00 18.26
N LYS A 111 -8.53 9.08 17.50
CA LYS A 111 -9.53 9.63 16.58
C LYS A 111 -9.21 9.31 15.12
N LEU A 112 -8.15 8.56 14.86
CA LEU A 112 -7.82 8.14 13.50
C LEU A 112 -8.96 7.31 12.91
N GLU A 113 -9.10 7.41 11.60
CA GLU A 113 -10.08 6.65 10.84
C GLU A 113 -9.76 5.15 10.96
N LYS A 114 -10.79 4.31 11.11
CA LYS A 114 -10.64 2.86 11.25
C LYS A 114 -10.34 2.19 9.91
N LYS A 115 -9.23 2.57 9.29
CA LYS A 115 -8.71 2.06 8.02
C LYS A 115 -8.03 0.70 8.20
N LEU A 116 -7.81 -0.01 7.08
CA LEU A 116 -7.01 -1.23 7.12
C LEU A 116 -5.59 -0.94 7.63
N PHE A 117 -4.98 0.16 7.17
CA PHE A 117 -3.66 0.61 7.63
C PHE A 117 -3.57 0.77 9.16
N ILE A 118 -4.64 1.27 9.80
CA ILE A 118 -4.66 1.45 11.26
C ILE A 118 -4.83 0.12 11.99
N PHE A 119 -5.61 -0.81 11.42
CA PHE A 119 -5.65 -2.19 11.91
C PHE A 119 -4.25 -2.81 11.88
N GLU A 120 -3.58 -2.80 10.72
CA GLU A 120 -2.26 -3.41 10.57
C GLU A 120 -1.22 -2.75 11.48
N THR A 121 -1.19 -1.42 11.55
CA THR A 121 -0.27 -0.68 12.42
C THR A 121 -0.51 -1.00 13.90
N LYS A 122 -1.76 -1.22 14.31
CA LYS A 122 -2.05 -1.58 15.71
C LYS A 122 -1.61 -3.00 16.05
N VAL A 123 -1.75 -3.95 15.13
CA VAL A 123 -1.45 -5.37 15.38
C VAL A 123 0.04 -5.68 15.19
N ASN A 124 0.66 -5.13 14.14
CA ASN A 124 2.03 -5.46 13.73
C ASN A 124 2.95 -4.24 13.63
N GLY A 125 2.51 -3.05 14.02
CA GLY A 125 3.38 -1.87 14.07
C GLY A 125 4.51 -2.09 15.08
N ARG A 126 5.73 -1.70 14.71
CA ARG A 126 6.91 -1.79 15.58
C ARG A 126 7.27 -0.40 16.06
N VAL A 127 7.35 -0.20 17.37
CA VAL A 127 7.89 1.04 17.91
C VAL A 127 9.40 1.01 17.75
N ILE A 128 9.93 1.88 16.89
CA ILE A 128 11.37 2.01 16.63
C ILE A 128 12.02 2.95 17.65
N TYR A 129 11.27 3.94 18.12
CA TYR A 129 11.73 4.91 19.09
C TYR A 129 10.54 5.47 19.89
N GLY A 130 10.77 5.84 21.15
CA GLY A 130 9.78 6.51 22.00
C GLY A 130 9.02 5.56 22.94
N GLU A 131 7.76 5.85 23.17
CA GLU A 131 6.89 5.15 24.13
C GLU A 131 6.45 3.78 23.57
N GLU A 132 6.79 2.70 24.28
CA GLU A 132 6.57 1.31 23.81
C GLU A 132 5.09 0.97 23.58
N ASP A 133 4.17 1.57 24.35
CA ASP A 133 2.74 1.27 24.29
C ASP A 133 1.95 2.25 23.39
N ILE A 134 2.63 3.09 22.60
CA ILE A 134 1.98 4.12 21.78
C ILE A 134 0.96 3.55 20.79
N THR A 135 1.18 2.33 20.29
CA THR A 135 0.26 1.63 19.37
C THR A 135 -1.06 1.26 20.03
N SER A 136 -1.10 1.13 21.37
CA SER A 136 -2.32 0.87 22.14
C SER A 136 -3.35 2.01 22.02
N LEU A 137 -2.87 3.23 21.75
CA LEU A 137 -3.70 4.42 21.56
C LEU A 137 -4.43 4.45 20.22
N LEU A 138 -4.02 3.64 19.24
CA LEU A 138 -4.73 3.52 17.97
C LEU A 138 -6.12 2.93 18.19
N PRO A 139 -7.13 3.32 17.40
CA PRO A 139 -8.47 2.78 17.54
C PRO A 139 -8.50 1.28 17.24
N THR A 140 -9.31 0.54 17.99
CA THR A 140 -9.54 -0.88 17.69
C THR A 140 -10.39 -1.01 16.44
N VAL A 141 -9.81 -1.65 15.42
CA VAL A 141 -10.46 -1.94 14.14
C VAL A 141 -10.86 -3.41 14.10
N THR A 142 -12.09 -3.68 13.69
CA THR A 142 -12.65 -5.02 13.53
C THR A 142 -13.39 -5.10 12.20
N ILE A 143 -13.71 -6.30 11.74
CA ILE A 143 -14.49 -6.50 10.51
C ILE A 143 -15.83 -5.74 10.53
N ASN A 144 -16.42 -5.53 11.71
CA ASN A 144 -17.70 -4.84 11.88
C ASN A 144 -17.57 -3.31 11.83
N ASN A 145 -16.36 -2.74 11.98
CA ASN A 145 -16.18 -1.30 12.08
C ASN A 145 -15.13 -0.72 11.11
N ILE A 146 -14.39 -1.56 10.38
CA ILE A 146 -13.39 -1.16 9.37
C ILE A 146 -14.01 -0.33 8.26
N ASN A 147 -13.38 0.76 7.84
CA ASN A 147 -13.93 1.56 6.75
C ASN A 147 -13.86 0.80 5.41
N PHE A 148 -14.97 0.20 4.97
CA PHE A 148 -15.03 -0.48 3.68
C PHE A 148 -14.78 0.42 2.48
N SER A 149 -15.00 1.74 2.60
CA SER A 149 -14.56 2.66 1.55
C SER A 149 -13.05 2.60 1.35
N ASP A 150 -12.27 2.42 2.42
CA ASP A 150 -10.82 2.25 2.39
C ASP A 150 -10.39 0.97 1.67
N VAL A 151 -11.03 -0.15 2.01
CA VAL A 151 -10.79 -1.44 1.37
C VAL A 151 -11.08 -1.38 -0.14
N PHE A 152 -12.16 -0.69 -0.53
CA PHE A 152 -12.46 -0.50 -1.94
C PHE A 152 -11.45 0.40 -2.65
N ASP A 153 -10.96 1.44 -1.97
CA ASP A 153 -9.96 2.34 -2.52
C ASP A 153 -8.65 1.57 -2.76
N ILE A 154 -8.22 0.71 -1.83
CA ILE A 154 -7.10 -0.21 -2.01
C ILE A 154 -7.31 -1.04 -3.28
N PHE A 155 -8.47 -1.66 -3.46
CA PHE A 155 -8.74 -2.47 -4.65
C PHE A 155 -8.56 -1.69 -5.97
N ASN A 156 -9.07 -0.46 -6.01
CA ASN A 156 -8.89 0.41 -7.18
C ASN A 156 -7.43 0.78 -7.40
N HIS A 157 -6.70 1.10 -6.33
CA HIS A 157 -5.29 1.41 -6.41
C HIS A 157 -4.46 0.23 -6.93
N ARG A 158 -4.78 -1.00 -6.53
CA ARG A 158 -4.07 -2.20 -7.02
C ARG A 158 -4.27 -2.44 -8.52
N MET A 159 -5.50 -2.27 -8.99
CA MET A 159 -5.81 -2.33 -10.43
C MET A 159 -5.14 -1.20 -11.21
N PHE A 160 -5.18 0.02 -10.67
CA PHE A 160 -4.55 1.17 -11.31
C PHE A 160 -3.02 1.06 -11.34
N SER A 161 -2.40 0.50 -10.30
CA SER A 161 -0.95 0.29 -10.21
C SER A 161 -0.42 -0.56 -11.38
N ILE A 162 -1.11 -1.64 -11.74
CA ILE A 162 -0.74 -2.49 -12.89
C ILE A 162 -0.73 -1.68 -14.19
N ILE A 163 -1.75 -0.83 -14.39
CA ILE A 163 -1.83 0.04 -15.56
C ILE A 163 -0.74 1.13 -15.52
N TYR A 164 -0.57 1.78 -14.38
CA TYR A 164 0.29 2.95 -14.25
C TYR A 164 1.76 2.59 -14.44
N TYR A 165 2.21 1.56 -13.73
CA TYR A 165 3.61 1.14 -13.77
C TYR A 165 3.89 0.16 -14.90
N GLY A 166 2.89 -0.60 -15.36
CA GLY A 166 3.11 -1.62 -16.40
C GLY A 166 3.19 -1.09 -17.83
N ILE A 167 2.81 0.16 -18.05
CA ILE A 167 2.76 0.75 -19.40
C ILE A 167 3.99 1.61 -19.68
N ASP A 168 4.62 2.17 -18.64
CA ASP A 168 5.81 2.98 -18.81
C ASP A 168 7.05 2.07 -18.81
N LYS A 169 7.46 1.60 -19.99
CA LYS A 169 8.58 0.65 -20.15
C LYS A 169 9.96 1.23 -19.81
N LYS A 170 10.05 2.49 -19.40
CA LYS A 170 11.31 3.19 -19.04
C LYS A 170 11.41 3.50 -17.55
N VAL A 171 10.80 2.66 -16.71
CA VAL A 171 10.72 2.91 -15.27
C VAL A 171 12.03 2.56 -14.55
N SER A 172 12.92 1.78 -15.17
CA SER A 172 14.27 1.53 -14.66
C SER A 172 15.23 1.16 -15.78
N ASP A 173 16.48 1.61 -15.70
CA ASP A 173 17.57 1.20 -16.60
C ASP A 173 18.20 -0.15 -16.17
N SER A 174 17.99 -0.56 -14.91
CA SER A 174 18.66 -1.72 -14.28
C SER A 174 17.80 -2.98 -14.20
N LEU A 175 16.47 -2.85 -14.35
CA LEU A 175 15.53 -3.99 -14.35
C LEU A 175 14.82 -4.13 -15.69
N SER A 176 14.63 -5.38 -16.14
CA SER A 176 13.82 -5.65 -17.33
C SER A 176 12.34 -5.31 -17.09
N SER A 177 11.64 -4.89 -18.15
CA SER A 177 10.19 -4.60 -18.05
C SER A 177 9.38 -5.80 -17.53
N ASP A 178 9.80 -7.03 -17.83
CA ASP A 178 9.10 -8.24 -17.40
C ASP A 178 9.32 -8.52 -15.91
N GLN A 179 10.55 -8.34 -15.40
CA GLN A 179 10.81 -8.40 -13.96
C GLN A 179 9.95 -7.36 -13.23
N ILE A 180 9.91 -6.13 -13.74
CA ILE A 180 9.11 -5.06 -13.16
C ILE A 180 7.63 -5.46 -13.11
N MET A 181 7.09 -5.99 -14.21
CA MET A 181 5.71 -6.42 -14.28
C MET A 181 5.38 -7.59 -13.35
N ARG A 182 6.25 -8.61 -13.27
CA ARG A 182 6.08 -9.72 -12.34
C ARG A 182 5.97 -9.21 -10.90
N TYR A 183 6.86 -8.29 -10.49
CA TYR A 183 6.82 -7.71 -9.15
C TYR A 183 5.51 -6.99 -8.89
N ILE A 184 5.11 -6.11 -9.81
CA ILE A 184 3.91 -5.28 -9.66
C ILE A 184 2.68 -6.18 -9.56
N ILE A 185 2.53 -7.16 -10.45
CA ILE A 185 1.37 -8.06 -10.42
C ILE A 185 1.37 -8.87 -9.12
N ALA A 186 2.53 -9.39 -8.67
CA ALA A 186 2.63 -10.15 -7.44
C ALA A 186 2.29 -9.30 -6.19
N ARG A 187 2.91 -8.13 -6.04
CA ARG A 187 2.66 -7.19 -4.93
C ARG A 187 1.19 -6.79 -4.86
N ASN A 188 0.58 -6.48 -6.00
CA ASN A 188 -0.84 -6.12 -6.07
C ASN A 188 -1.76 -7.34 -5.90
N GLY A 189 -1.34 -8.51 -6.36
CA GLY A 189 -2.05 -9.78 -6.24
C GLY A 189 -2.23 -10.22 -4.80
N LEU A 190 -1.24 -10.01 -3.95
CA LEU A 190 -1.31 -10.32 -2.51
C LEU A 190 -2.45 -9.59 -1.78
N ASP A 191 -2.77 -8.37 -2.20
CA ASP A 191 -3.88 -7.61 -1.63
C ASP A 191 -5.26 -8.10 -2.09
N LEU A 192 -5.34 -8.93 -3.14
CA LEU A 192 -6.60 -9.61 -3.48
C LEU A 192 -7.02 -10.57 -2.36
N LEU A 193 -6.07 -11.24 -1.70
CA LEU A 193 -6.38 -12.12 -0.57
C LEU A 193 -6.93 -11.33 0.62
N THR A 194 -6.39 -10.13 0.87
CA THR A 194 -6.94 -9.20 1.87
C THR A 194 -8.41 -8.91 1.59
N ILE A 195 -8.75 -8.57 0.34
CA ILE A 195 -10.12 -8.25 -0.08
C ILE A 195 -11.03 -9.48 0.05
N TYR A 196 -10.55 -10.65 -0.39
CA TYR A 196 -11.28 -11.90 -0.29
C TYR A 196 -11.55 -12.29 1.18
N LEU A 197 -10.56 -12.23 2.07
CA LEU A 197 -10.76 -12.58 3.47
C LEU A 197 -11.74 -11.62 4.16
N ILE A 198 -11.66 -10.33 3.86
CA ILE A 198 -12.63 -9.33 4.34
C ILE A 198 -14.04 -9.67 3.83
N SER A 199 -14.18 -10.12 2.58
CA SER A 199 -15.46 -10.59 2.04
C SER A 199 -15.95 -11.91 2.70
N LYS A 200 -15.07 -12.67 3.35
CA LYS A 200 -15.45 -13.82 4.18
C LYS A 200 -15.64 -13.44 5.66
N GLY A 201 -15.65 -12.16 5.98
CA GLY A 201 -15.82 -11.68 7.35
C GLY A 201 -14.59 -11.95 8.24
N ARG A 202 -13.40 -12.01 7.64
CA ARG A 202 -12.12 -12.23 8.32
C ARG A 202 -11.22 -11.02 8.12
N LEU A 203 -10.50 -10.64 9.18
CA LEU A 203 -9.57 -9.51 9.16
C LEU A 203 -8.26 -9.99 9.77
N GLU A 204 -7.19 -9.97 8.99
CA GLU A 204 -5.88 -10.48 9.37
C GLU A 204 -4.78 -9.57 8.81
N SER A 205 -3.67 -9.42 9.54
CA SER A 205 -2.55 -8.55 9.17
C SER A 205 -1.35 -9.38 8.71
N GLY A 206 -0.69 -8.93 7.65
CA GLY A 206 0.42 -9.66 7.02
C GLY A 206 -0.04 -10.58 5.90
N PHE A 207 0.77 -10.66 4.87
CA PHE A 207 0.58 -11.57 3.75
C PHE A 207 0.73 -13.03 4.17
N GLU A 208 1.73 -13.34 5.00
CA GLU A 208 1.97 -14.71 5.49
C GLU A 208 0.80 -15.20 6.35
N ASN A 209 0.41 -14.42 7.37
CA ASN A 209 -0.73 -14.76 8.23
C ASN A 209 -2.04 -14.91 7.45
N ARG A 210 -2.25 -14.10 6.40
CA ARG A 210 -3.42 -14.24 5.52
C ARG A 210 -3.40 -15.54 4.72
N LEU A 211 -2.23 -15.95 4.21
CA LEU A 211 -2.06 -17.24 3.53
C LEU A 211 -2.34 -18.40 4.49
N GLU A 212 -1.80 -18.35 5.70
CA GLU A 212 -2.07 -19.35 6.74
C GLU A 212 -3.56 -19.38 7.13
N LEU A 213 -4.17 -18.22 7.32
CA LEU A 213 -5.59 -18.12 7.60
C LEU A 213 -6.41 -18.71 6.44
N PHE A 214 -6.05 -18.43 5.19
CA PHE A 214 -6.72 -18.99 4.03
C PHE A 214 -6.62 -20.52 3.96
N ASN A 215 -5.47 -21.09 4.36
CA ASN A 215 -5.29 -22.54 4.54
C ASN A 215 -6.23 -23.12 5.61
N SER A 216 -6.35 -22.42 6.74
CA SER A 216 -7.15 -22.89 7.87
C SER A 216 -8.66 -22.85 7.62
N ILE A 217 -9.12 -22.07 6.63
CA ILE A 217 -10.54 -21.84 6.39
C ILE A 217 -11.25 -23.05 5.73
N ASN A 218 -10.54 -24.12 5.34
CA ASN A 218 -11.17 -25.15 4.50
C ASN A 218 -10.92 -26.63 4.84
N GLU A 219 -12.03 -27.31 5.17
CA GLU A 219 -12.22 -28.75 4.94
C GLU A 219 -12.84 -29.04 3.54
N ARG A 220 -13.32 -28.02 2.79
CA ARG A 220 -13.87 -28.17 1.41
C ARG A 220 -13.69 -26.89 0.54
N ILE A 221 -12.49 -26.63 0.03
CA ILE A 221 -12.27 -25.60 -1.01
C ILE A 221 -12.86 -26.01 -2.36
N SER A 222 -13.39 -25.02 -3.10
CA SER A 222 -13.63 -25.18 -4.53
C SER A 222 -12.32 -25.20 -5.34
N ILE A 223 -12.34 -25.77 -6.55
CA ILE A 223 -11.19 -25.74 -7.48
C ILE A 223 -10.74 -24.30 -7.76
N GLU A 224 -11.67 -23.34 -7.79
CA GLU A 224 -11.34 -21.92 -7.99
C GLU A 224 -10.54 -21.35 -6.82
N GLU A 225 -10.89 -21.71 -5.58
CA GLU A 225 -10.16 -21.30 -4.38
C GLU A 225 -8.80 -21.99 -4.25
N GLU A 226 -8.68 -23.25 -4.68
CA GLU A 226 -7.38 -23.93 -4.77
C GLU A 226 -6.44 -23.22 -5.76
N ASN A 227 -6.95 -22.82 -6.93
CA ASN A 227 -6.17 -22.05 -7.88
C ASN A 227 -5.80 -20.66 -7.33
N PHE A 228 -6.73 -20.03 -6.59
CA PHE A 228 -6.44 -18.75 -5.94
C PHE A 228 -5.32 -18.89 -4.92
N HIS A 229 -5.33 -19.96 -4.14
CA HIS A 229 -4.28 -20.27 -3.17
C HIS A 229 -2.91 -20.44 -3.85
N LYS A 230 -2.85 -21.23 -4.93
CA LYS A 230 -1.61 -21.40 -5.71
C LYS A 230 -1.09 -20.07 -6.24
N PHE A 231 -1.97 -19.23 -6.78
CA PHE A 231 -1.62 -17.89 -7.23
C PHE A 231 -1.11 -17.00 -6.10
N GLN A 232 -1.74 -17.02 -4.92
CA GLN A 232 -1.30 -16.22 -3.77
C GLN A 232 0.08 -16.66 -3.25
N ASN A 233 0.36 -17.96 -3.16
CA ASN A 233 1.70 -18.44 -2.80
C ASN A 233 2.73 -18.00 -3.84
N LEU A 234 2.39 -18.08 -5.13
CA LEU A 234 3.26 -17.62 -6.19
C LEU A 234 3.55 -16.12 -6.08
N CYS A 235 2.53 -15.29 -5.82
CA CYS A 235 2.71 -13.86 -5.58
C CYS A 235 3.59 -13.60 -4.34
N TYR A 236 3.42 -14.36 -3.26
CA TYR A 236 4.23 -14.22 -2.06
C TYR A 236 5.70 -14.52 -2.34
N SER A 237 5.98 -15.61 -3.05
CA SER A 237 7.34 -15.98 -3.43
C SER A 237 7.99 -14.96 -4.38
N ILE A 238 7.25 -14.44 -5.36
CA ILE A 238 7.74 -13.37 -6.25
C ILE A 238 8.01 -12.09 -5.43
N LYS A 239 7.09 -11.69 -4.52
CA LYS A 239 7.28 -10.52 -3.68
C LYS A 239 8.53 -10.66 -2.82
N ALA A 240 8.79 -11.85 -2.28
CA ALA A 240 9.94 -12.11 -1.43
C ALA A 240 11.30 -11.83 -2.12
N TRP A 241 11.29 -11.57 -3.43
CA TRP A 241 12.34 -10.96 -4.27
C TRP A 241 13.74 -11.07 -3.69
N GLY A 242 14.55 -11.97 -4.24
CA GLY A 242 15.83 -12.40 -3.67
C GLY A 242 16.31 -13.74 -4.21
N ASN A 243 15.45 -14.45 -4.94
CA ASN A 243 15.78 -15.64 -5.72
C ASN A 243 15.26 -15.46 -7.15
N ASN A 244 16.13 -15.60 -8.16
CA ASN A 244 15.78 -15.59 -9.59
C ASN A 244 14.90 -16.79 -10.02
N GLU A 245 14.38 -17.57 -9.08
CA GLU A 245 13.62 -18.81 -9.31
C GLU A 245 12.30 -18.59 -10.07
N TYR A 246 11.89 -17.34 -10.28
CA TYR A 246 10.62 -16.98 -10.92
C TYR A 246 10.79 -16.18 -12.21
N GLU A 247 12.01 -16.15 -12.77
CA GLU A 247 12.29 -15.49 -14.06
C GLU A 247 11.60 -16.18 -15.25
N ASP A 248 11.31 -17.47 -15.13
CA ASP A 248 10.64 -18.26 -16.17
C ASP A 248 9.10 -18.08 -16.17
N ILE A 249 8.54 -17.39 -15.17
CA ILE A 249 7.10 -17.17 -15.12
C ILE A 249 6.70 -16.09 -16.12
N GLU A 250 5.84 -16.48 -17.05
CA GLU A 250 5.29 -15.55 -18.03
C GLU A 250 4.41 -14.48 -17.37
N VAL A 251 4.67 -13.22 -17.71
CA VAL A 251 3.87 -12.06 -17.24
C VAL A 251 2.40 -12.23 -17.60
N ASN A 252 2.10 -12.75 -18.80
CA ASN A 252 0.73 -12.96 -19.27
C ASN A 252 -0.04 -13.98 -18.42
N TYR A 253 0.65 -15.02 -17.93
CA TYR A 253 0.04 -15.99 -17.02
C TYR A 253 -0.35 -15.31 -15.69
N LEU A 254 0.58 -14.56 -15.07
CA LEU A 254 0.30 -13.83 -13.83
C LEU A 254 -0.82 -12.81 -14.00
N LEU A 255 -0.83 -12.07 -15.11
CA LEU A 255 -1.85 -11.08 -15.40
C LEU A 255 -3.23 -11.72 -15.58
N THR A 256 -3.29 -12.86 -16.27
CA THR A 256 -4.52 -13.61 -16.48
C THR A 256 -5.11 -14.10 -15.16
N GLU A 257 -4.29 -14.70 -14.29
CA GLU A 257 -4.72 -15.16 -12.98
C GLU A 257 -5.11 -13.98 -12.08
N PHE A 258 -4.34 -12.88 -12.10
CA PHE A 258 -4.67 -11.66 -11.37
C PHE A 258 -6.05 -11.10 -11.78
N LEU A 259 -6.36 -11.03 -13.08
CA LEU A 259 -7.66 -10.58 -13.57
C LEU A 259 -8.78 -11.55 -13.17
N ARG A 260 -8.54 -12.86 -13.31
CA ARG A 260 -9.49 -13.89 -12.89
C ARG A 260 -9.88 -13.73 -11.41
N PHE A 261 -8.90 -13.58 -10.51
CA PHE A 261 -9.18 -13.45 -9.08
C PHE A 261 -9.66 -12.06 -8.67
N THR A 262 -9.33 -11.03 -9.44
CA THR A 262 -9.99 -9.72 -9.35
C THR A 262 -11.49 -9.87 -9.62
N SER A 263 -11.87 -10.59 -10.66
CA SER A 263 -13.29 -10.86 -11.00
C SER A 263 -14.00 -11.65 -9.89
N LEU A 264 -13.32 -12.63 -9.28
CA LEU A 264 -13.82 -13.35 -8.10
C LEU A 264 -14.08 -12.39 -6.92
N CYS A 265 -13.08 -11.57 -6.55
CA CYS A 265 -13.20 -10.61 -5.45
C CYS A 265 -14.31 -9.58 -5.71
N LEU A 266 -14.50 -9.15 -6.96
CA LEU A 266 -15.57 -8.24 -7.38
C LEU A 266 -16.97 -8.83 -7.18
N LYS A 267 -17.15 -10.14 -7.41
CA LYS A 267 -18.45 -10.82 -7.17
C LYS A 267 -18.77 -10.84 -5.69
N ASP A 268 -17.82 -11.22 -4.85
CA ASP A 268 -18.01 -11.33 -3.40
C ASP A 268 -18.18 -9.95 -2.74
N TYR A 269 -17.44 -8.93 -3.20
CA TYR A 269 -17.56 -7.58 -2.66
C TYR A 269 -18.97 -6.98 -2.82
N ARG A 270 -19.74 -7.39 -3.85
CA ARG A 270 -21.13 -6.95 -4.04
C ARG A 270 -22.05 -7.32 -2.88
N MET A 271 -21.69 -8.34 -2.10
CA MET A 271 -22.46 -8.78 -0.93
C MET A 271 -22.23 -7.90 0.31
N PHE A 272 -21.19 -7.06 0.32
CA PHE A 272 -20.87 -6.18 1.44
C PHE A 272 -21.40 -4.78 1.22
N LYS A 273 -22.69 -4.61 1.48
CA LYS A 273 -23.30 -3.30 1.65
C LYS A 273 -24.30 -3.38 2.79
N VAL A 274 -24.21 -2.38 3.68
CA VAL A 274 -25.19 -1.93 4.70
C VAL A 274 -24.70 -1.97 6.16
N SER A 275 -23.65 -2.72 6.54
CA SER A 275 -23.31 -2.86 7.99
C SER A 275 -22.45 -1.76 8.62
N ASN A 276 -21.89 -0.80 7.87
CA ASN A 276 -20.83 0.09 8.41
C ASN A 276 -20.93 1.59 8.06
N THR A 277 -22.05 2.02 7.49
CA THR A 277 -22.22 3.41 7.04
C THR A 277 -22.24 4.40 8.21
N THR A 278 -22.79 3.99 9.36
CA THR A 278 -22.94 4.83 10.55
C THR A 278 -21.60 5.13 11.23
N HIS A 279 -20.76 4.12 11.46
CA HIS A 279 -19.45 4.29 12.12
C HIS A 279 -18.49 5.17 11.31
N ASN A 280 -18.66 5.23 9.99
CA ASN A 280 -17.75 5.92 9.08
C ASN A 280 -18.39 7.13 8.36
N ILE A 281 -19.54 7.61 8.84
CA ILE A 281 -20.32 8.66 8.15
C ILE A 281 -19.50 9.95 7.94
N LEU A 282 -18.81 10.41 8.98
CA LEU A 282 -18.01 11.64 8.92
C LEU A 282 -16.86 11.51 7.91
N HIS A 283 -16.18 10.37 7.90
CA HIS A 283 -15.07 10.09 6.99
C HIS A 283 -15.55 9.96 5.55
N ASN A 284 -16.66 9.25 5.32
CA ASN A 284 -17.28 9.14 4.00
C ASN A 284 -17.73 10.51 3.46
N SER A 285 -18.29 11.37 4.30
CA SER A 285 -18.66 12.74 3.93
C SER A 285 -17.45 13.59 3.57
N ARG A 286 -16.35 13.51 4.34
CA ARG A 286 -15.09 14.21 4.02
C ARG A 286 -14.49 13.74 2.70
N ARG A 287 -14.47 12.42 2.45
CA ARG A 287 -14.02 11.85 1.16
C ARG A 287 -14.88 12.34 0.00
N LEU A 288 -16.20 12.37 0.16
CA LEU A 288 -17.11 12.91 -0.87
C LEU A 288 -16.84 14.40 -1.14
N ALA A 289 -16.68 15.22 -0.11
CA ALA A 289 -16.34 16.63 -0.27
C ALA A 289 -15.00 16.82 -0.99
N GLY A 290 -13.98 16.03 -0.66
CA GLY A 290 -12.70 16.02 -1.37
C GLY A 290 -12.83 15.66 -2.84
N ARG A 291 -13.64 14.66 -3.17
CA ARG A 291 -13.95 14.27 -4.56
C ARG A 291 -14.65 15.39 -5.32
N ILE A 292 -15.64 16.04 -4.70
CA ILE A 292 -16.35 17.19 -5.30
C ILE A 292 -15.38 18.35 -5.55
N LYS A 293 -14.53 18.69 -4.56
CA LYS A 293 -13.52 19.72 -4.70
C LYS A 293 -12.60 19.45 -5.89
N ARG A 294 -12.07 18.22 -6.02
CA ARG A 294 -11.22 17.84 -7.16
C ARG A 294 -11.97 17.81 -8.50
N ALA A 295 -13.22 17.36 -8.51
CA ALA A 295 -14.07 17.38 -9.69
C ALA A 295 -14.26 18.81 -10.23
N ILE A 296 -14.46 19.78 -9.34
CA ILE A 296 -14.56 21.21 -9.69
C ILE A 296 -13.23 21.71 -10.27
N ILE A 297 -12.10 21.42 -9.61
CA ILE A 297 -10.75 21.80 -10.07
C ILE A 297 -10.49 21.25 -11.48
N CYS A 298 -10.79 19.96 -11.70
CA CYS A 298 -10.58 19.28 -12.97
C CYS A 298 -11.69 19.54 -14.00
N ARG A 299 -12.72 20.33 -13.66
CA ARG A 299 -13.91 20.59 -14.49
C ARG A 299 -14.53 19.31 -15.08
N THR A 300 -14.51 18.22 -14.31
CA THR A 300 -14.88 16.88 -14.77
C THR A 300 -15.67 16.15 -13.69
N ILE A 301 -16.80 15.55 -14.05
CA ILE A 301 -17.60 14.72 -13.14
C ILE A 301 -16.91 13.36 -12.99
N PRO A 302 -16.56 12.93 -11.76
CA PRO A 302 -15.99 11.61 -11.57
C PRO A 302 -17.04 10.54 -11.81
N ILE A 303 -16.64 9.50 -12.53
CA ILE A 303 -17.40 8.26 -12.55
C ILE A 303 -17.46 7.63 -11.15
N SER A 304 -18.39 6.71 -10.95
CA SER A 304 -18.45 5.99 -9.68
C SER A 304 -17.20 5.12 -9.50
N ARG A 305 -16.77 4.88 -8.26
CA ARG A 305 -15.61 4.01 -7.97
C ARG A 305 -15.77 2.62 -8.59
N LYS A 306 -16.99 2.09 -8.64
CA LYS A 306 -17.29 0.80 -9.29
C LYS A 306 -17.07 0.86 -10.80
N VAL A 307 -17.63 1.87 -11.45
CA VAL A 307 -17.46 2.05 -12.90
C VAL A 307 -15.99 2.28 -13.24
N TYR A 308 -15.25 2.99 -12.39
CA TYR A 308 -13.81 3.16 -12.55
C TYR A 308 -13.07 1.81 -12.49
N LEU A 309 -13.37 0.99 -11.50
CA LEU A 309 -12.80 -0.35 -11.38
C LEU A 309 -13.13 -1.25 -12.59
N GLU A 310 -14.35 -1.18 -13.12
CA GLU A 310 -14.76 -1.87 -14.35
C GLU A 310 -14.02 -1.32 -15.58
N GLU A 311 -13.80 0.00 -15.69
CA GLU A 311 -12.99 0.61 -16.76
C GLU A 311 -11.51 0.18 -16.66
N LEU A 312 -10.95 0.07 -15.45
CA LEU A 312 -9.59 -0.45 -15.22
C LEU A 312 -9.48 -1.92 -15.64
N TYR A 313 -10.42 -2.76 -15.20
CA TYR A 313 -10.45 -4.17 -15.58
C TYR A 313 -10.50 -4.35 -17.09
N ALA A 314 -11.45 -3.70 -17.77
CA ALA A 314 -11.59 -3.78 -19.22
C ALA A 314 -10.40 -3.19 -19.98
N ALA A 315 -9.67 -2.25 -19.37
CA ALA A 315 -8.45 -1.70 -19.92
C ALA A 315 -7.30 -2.72 -19.92
N ILE A 316 -7.12 -3.46 -18.83
CA ILE A 316 -6.07 -4.48 -18.71
C ILE A 316 -6.42 -5.68 -19.60
N GLU A 317 -7.67 -6.15 -19.57
CA GLU A 317 -8.12 -7.32 -20.33
C GLU A 317 -8.00 -7.13 -21.85
N ALA A 318 -8.27 -5.91 -22.36
CA ALA A 318 -8.20 -5.65 -23.79
C ALA A 318 -6.78 -5.50 -24.35
N ASP A 319 -5.76 -5.45 -23.48
CA ASP A 319 -4.34 -5.20 -23.80
C ASP A 319 -4.11 -4.05 -24.82
N ASN A 320 -4.98 -3.04 -24.79
CA ASN A 320 -4.98 -1.95 -25.77
C ASN A 320 -5.30 -0.62 -25.10
N LEU A 321 -4.35 -0.16 -24.27
CA LEU A 321 -4.48 1.12 -23.60
C LEU A 321 -3.83 2.24 -24.42
N THR A 322 -4.66 3.05 -25.07
CA THR A 322 -4.20 4.28 -25.72
C THR A 322 -3.77 5.31 -24.67
N LYS A 323 -2.82 6.21 -25.03
CA LYS A 323 -2.37 7.32 -24.17
C LYS A 323 -3.54 8.18 -23.67
N ASN A 324 -4.55 8.40 -24.52
CA ASN A 324 -5.76 9.14 -24.15
C ASN A 324 -6.59 8.41 -23.10
N LYS A 325 -6.76 7.09 -23.24
CA LYS A 325 -7.47 6.26 -22.25
C LYS A 325 -6.71 6.22 -20.93
N LEU A 326 -5.38 6.10 -20.96
CA LEU A 326 -4.53 6.17 -19.77
C LEU A 326 -4.68 7.52 -19.05
N ASN A 327 -4.59 8.64 -19.77
CA ASN A 327 -4.74 9.97 -19.18
C ASN A 327 -6.12 10.16 -18.55
N LYS A 328 -7.18 9.64 -19.18
CA LYS A 328 -8.54 9.64 -18.61
C LYS A 328 -8.59 8.85 -17.31
N LEU A 329 -8.00 7.65 -17.26
CA LEU A 329 -7.94 6.81 -16.06
C LEU A 329 -7.10 7.45 -14.95
N LYS A 330 -5.98 8.13 -15.29
CA LYS A 330 -5.16 8.92 -14.35
C LYS A 330 -5.97 10.08 -13.75
N LEU A 331 -6.73 10.80 -14.58
CA LEU A 331 -7.59 11.88 -14.12
C LEU A 331 -8.67 11.38 -13.14
N TYR A 332 -9.32 10.25 -13.46
CA TYR A 332 -10.29 9.66 -12.54
C TYR A 332 -9.64 9.17 -11.24
N ASN A 333 -8.44 8.56 -11.29
CA ASN A 333 -7.70 8.17 -10.09
C ASN A 333 -7.48 9.38 -9.17
N TYR A 334 -7.02 10.50 -9.74
CA TYR A 334 -6.80 11.73 -8.99
C TYR A 334 -8.08 12.25 -8.35
N ILE A 335 -9.18 12.35 -9.11
CA ILE A 335 -10.45 12.85 -8.56
C ILE A 335 -10.96 11.92 -7.45
N LEU A 336 -10.85 10.59 -7.63
CA LEU A 336 -11.37 9.63 -6.67
C LEU A 336 -10.52 9.50 -5.41
N TYR A 337 -9.20 9.44 -5.53
CA TYR A 337 -8.31 8.99 -4.45
C TYR A 337 -7.08 9.89 -4.21
N GLY A 338 -6.51 10.47 -5.26
CA GLY A 338 -5.26 11.26 -5.20
C GLY A 338 -3.98 10.45 -5.50
N TYR A 339 -2.88 11.18 -5.81
CA TYR A 339 -1.46 10.81 -6.10
C TYR A 339 -1.04 10.06 -7.40
N PRO A 340 0.26 10.13 -7.86
CA PRO A 340 1.31 11.18 -7.70
C PRO A 340 1.61 11.98 -8.99
N SER A 341 2.19 13.19 -8.81
CA SER A 341 2.69 14.18 -9.80
C SER A 341 1.69 14.91 -10.72
N TYR A 342 0.64 15.50 -10.14
CA TYR A 342 0.18 16.79 -10.64
C TYR A 342 0.59 17.85 -9.65
N SER A 343 1.83 18.34 -9.79
CA SER A 343 2.09 19.72 -9.38
C SER A 343 1.02 20.56 -10.08
N THR A 344 0.29 21.38 -9.33
CA THR A 344 -0.73 22.27 -9.87
C THR A 344 -0.15 23.33 -10.83
N LYS A 345 1.17 23.30 -11.12
CA LYS A 345 1.81 24.05 -12.18
C LYS A 345 1.50 23.38 -13.53
N GLY A 346 0.39 23.76 -14.15
CA GLY A 346 0.04 23.25 -15.49
C GLY A 346 -1.44 23.26 -15.85
N ILE A 347 -2.30 23.81 -14.99
CA ILE A 347 -3.68 24.14 -15.35
C ILE A 347 -3.83 25.65 -15.23
N ASP A 348 -3.26 26.36 -16.21
CA ASP A 348 -3.71 27.70 -16.60
C ASP A 348 -4.65 27.56 -17.80
#